data_AF-A0A8H6SE05-F1
#
_entry.id   AF-A0A8H6SE05-F1
#
_cell.length_a   1.000
_cell.length_b   1.000
_cell.length_c   1.000
_cell.angle_alpha   90.00
_cell.angle_beta   90.00
_cell.angle_gamma   90.00
#
_symmetry.space_group_name_H-M   'P 1'
#
loop_
_entity.id
_entity.type
_entity.pdbx_description
1 polymer ?
#
loop_
_entity_poly.entity_id
_entity_poly.type
_entity_poly.pdbx_seq_one_letter_code
_entity_poly.pdbx_strand_id
1 'polypeptide(L)'
;MSECDAFEEGHGLTSLHGSFVTEDLTDLSALVATLRLSKKYDMARFRGQCVAQLKNEFPTTLREFDELDGWSYIAPGPDEDDTLSSVVNLAREVGLYSILPLAFHAIGSPGETGCATELSPSDQIRRLEGHLRVLELPESTTMRWLLPGHLPGLACLRPEQCKATQGKRSAEIMLKIFDRPSFLDHWKAAWGEGLCKQCVTAAKNVYRAERAKCWEKLPSLFGFPDWEELKKMDFE
;
A
#
# COMPACT_ATOMS: atom_id res chain seq x y z
N MET A 1 14.49 27.32 30.33
CA MET A 1 15.95 27.12 30.09
C MET A 1 16.30 25.74 30.62
N SER A 2 17.06 24.97 29.84
CA SER A 2 17.30 23.52 29.90
C SER A 2 16.21 22.72 29.16
N GLU A 3 16.31 22.57 27.84
CA GLU A 3 17.07 21.54 27.10
C GLU A 3 16.45 20.15 27.28
N CYS A 4 15.64 19.75 26.30
CA CYS A 4 15.27 18.37 26.05
C CYS A 4 16.05 17.94 24.81
N ASP A 5 16.98 17.01 25.03
CA ASP A 5 17.84 16.41 24.03
C ASP A 5 17.02 15.76 22.91
N ALA A 6 17.44 16.05 21.69
CA ALA A 6 16.98 15.43 20.47
C ALA A 6 17.37 13.96 20.45
N PHE A 7 16.37 13.09 20.32
CA PHE A 7 16.57 11.71 19.90
C PHE A 7 16.20 11.63 18.41
N GLU A 8 17.18 11.95 17.56
CA GLU A 8 17.13 11.67 16.13
C GLU A 8 17.49 10.19 15.90
N GLU A 9 16.49 9.35 15.69
CA GLU A 9 16.68 8.01 15.09
C GLU A 9 15.73 7.81 13.91
N GLY A 10 16.23 8.18 12.73
CA GLY A 10 16.09 7.48 11.44
C GLY A 10 14.72 6.90 11.05
N HIS A 11 13.79 7.74 10.60
CA HIS A 11 12.68 7.31 9.75
C HIS A 11 13.17 7.10 8.31
N GLY A 12 13.57 5.86 8.03
CA GLY A 12 14.05 5.42 6.72
C GLY A 12 12.94 5.23 5.68
N LEU A 13 12.46 6.35 5.13
CA LEU A 13 12.17 6.48 3.70
C LEU A 13 12.96 7.69 3.19
N THR A 14 14.29 7.58 3.22
CA THR A 14 15.16 8.54 2.54
C THR A 14 15.96 7.80 1.49
N SER A 15 15.63 8.16 0.25
CA SER A 15 16.53 8.23 -0.90
C SER A 15 17.21 6.94 -1.37
N LEU A 16 16.62 6.34 -2.40
CA LEU A 16 17.42 5.74 -3.46
C LEU A 16 17.41 6.70 -4.64
N HIS A 17 18.58 7.30 -4.88
CA HIS A 17 18.89 8.06 -6.09
C HIS A 17 18.68 7.17 -7.32
N GLY A 18 17.57 7.40 -8.01
CA GLY A 18 17.31 6.90 -9.36
C GLY A 18 16.87 8.07 -10.21
N SER A 19 17.81 8.72 -10.87
CA SER A 19 17.55 9.76 -11.87
C SER A 19 16.75 9.18 -13.03
N PHE A 20 15.42 9.32 -13.00
CA PHE A 20 14.57 9.13 -14.17
C PHE A 20 13.62 10.32 -14.26
N VAL A 21 13.75 11.03 -15.40
CA VAL A 21 12.93 12.11 -15.94
C VAL A 21 11.73 12.50 -15.07
N THR A 22 11.86 13.63 -14.35
CA THR A 22 10.70 14.34 -13.79
C THR A 22 9.89 14.91 -14.95
N GLU A 23 8.93 14.15 -15.46
CA GLU A 23 7.71 14.78 -15.95
C GLU A 23 7.14 15.58 -14.77
N ASP A 24 6.79 16.85 -14.99
CA ASP A 24 6.35 17.75 -13.93
C ASP A 24 5.19 17.11 -13.15
N LEU A 25 5.47 16.63 -11.92
CA LEU A 25 4.44 16.09 -11.03
C LEU A 25 3.33 17.12 -10.86
N THR A 26 2.09 16.68 -10.98
CA THR A 26 0.96 17.59 -10.83
C THR A 26 0.66 17.74 -9.34
N ASP A 27 0.68 18.98 -8.86
CA ASP A 27 0.25 19.31 -7.51
C ASP A 27 -1.21 18.84 -7.28
N LEU A 28 -1.47 18.13 -6.16
CA LEU A 28 -2.80 17.59 -5.89
C LEU A 28 -3.86 18.70 -5.84
N SER A 29 -3.54 19.87 -5.28
CA SER A 29 -4.49 20.98 -5.22
C SER A 29 -4.82 21.52 -6.62
N ALA A 30 -3.83 21.57 -7.52
CA ALA A 30 -4.03 21.90 -8.92
C ALA A 30 -4.86 20.83 -9.65
N LEU A 31 -4.65 19.55 -9.35
CA LEU A 31 -5.42 18.42 -9.91
C LEU A 31 -6.89 18.50 -9.45
N VAL A 32 -7.14 18.72 -8.17
CA VAL A 32 -8.48 18.93 -7.58
C VAL A 32 -9.18 20.13 -8.23
N ALA A 33 -8.49 21.27 -8.33
CA ALA A 33 -9.03 22.47 -8.96
C ALA A 33 -9.39 22.22 -10.43
N THR A 34 -8.51 21.54 -11.18
CA THR A 34 -8.72 21.19 -12.58
C THR A 34 -9.90 20.24 -12.76
N LEU A 35 -10.05 19.23 -11.91
CA LEU A 35 -11.21 18.33 -11.93
C LEU A 35 -12.52 19.07 -11.65
N ARG A 36 -12.56 19.92 -10.62
CA ARG A 36 -13.76 20.70 -10.28
C ARG A 36 -14.15 21.69 -11.39
N LEU A 37 -13.18 22.41 -11.95
CA LEU A 37 -13.41 23.35 -13.06
C LEU A 37 -13.82 22.60 -14.34
N SER A 38 -13.13 21.52 -14.70
CA SER A 38 -13.47 20.73 -15.88
C SER A 38 -14.85 20.07 -15.76
N LYS A 39 -15.31 19.71 -14.55
CA LYS A 39 -16.69 19.29 -14.29
C LYS A 39 -17.67 20.47 -14.48
N LYS A 40 -17.38 21.63 -13.89
CA LYS A 40 -18.22 22.83 -13.96
C LYS A 40 -18.40 23.39 -15.38
N TYR A 41 -17.35 23.36 -16.19
CA TYR A 41 -17.32 23.94 -17.55
C TYR A 41 -17.36 22.89 -18.67
N ASP A 42 -17.69 21.64 -18.34
CA ASP A 42 -17.73 20.49 -19.23
C ASP A 42 -16.50 20.29 -20.14
N MET A 43 -15.31 20.42 -19.57
CA MET A 43 -14.06 20.27 -20.30
C MET A 43 -13.55 18.83 -20.25
N ALA A 44 -14.18 17.95 -21.04
CA ALA A 44 -13.92 16.51 -21.02
C ALA A 44 -12.44 16.11 -21.16
N ARG A 45 -11.66 16.83 -21.99
CA ARG A 45 -10.23 16.55 -22.19
C ARG A 45 -9.41 16.69 -20.90
N PHE A 46 -9.56 17.80 -20.18
CA PHE A 46 -8.82 18.04 -18.95
C PHE A 46 -9.25 17.08 -17.84
N ARG A 47 -10.55 16.77 -17.79
CA ARG A 47 -11.08 15.75 -16.88
C ARG A 47 -10.43 14.40 -17.13
N GLY A 48 -10.37 13.96 -18.39
CA GLY A 48 -9.74 12.69 -18.78
C GLY A 48 -8.25 12.62 -18.42
N GLN A 49 -7.52 13.74 -18.54
CA GLN A 49 -6.11 13.81 -18.14
C GLN A 49 -5.91 13.63 -16.63
N CYS A 50 -6.67 14.37 -15.81
CA CYS A 50 -6.58 14.23 -14.35
C CYS A 50 -7.01 12.83 -13.87
N VAL A 51 -8.04 12.26 -14.49
CA VAL A 51 -8.48 10.88 -14.20
C VAL A 51 -7.40 9.87 -14.54
N ALA A 52 -6.73 10.02 -15.68
CA ALA A 52 -5.63 9.14 -16.07
C ALA A 52 -4.47 9.21 -15.07
N GLN A 53 -4.10 10.41 -14.60
CA GLN A 53 -3.09 10.58 -13.56
C GLN A 53 -3.47 9.85 -12.27
N LEU A 54 -4.71 10.03 -11.78
CA LEU A 54 -5.20 9.32 -10.59
C LEU A 54 -5.21 7.81 -10.77
N LYS A 55 -5.65 7.28 -11.93
CA LYS A 55 -5.65 5.83 -12.19
C LYS A 55 -4.25 5.24 -12.31
N ASN A 56 -3.28 6.01 -12.79
CA ASN A 56 -1.90 5.57 -12.85
C ASN A 56 -1.25 5.57 -11.46
N GLU A 57 -1.58 6.54 -10.60
CA GLU A 57 -1.12 6.59 -9.21
C GLU A 57 -1.78 5.51 -8.34
N PHE A 58 -3.04 5.18 -8.63
CA PHE A 58 -3.84 4.20 -7.89
C PHE A 58 -4.35 3.07 -8.81
N PRO A 59 -3.46 2.16 -9.24
CA PRO A 59 -3.80 1.11 -10.19
C PRO A 59 -4.78 0.08 -9.60
N THR A 60 -5.47 -0.63 -10.50
CA THR A 60 -6.43 -1.68 -10.14
C THR A 60 -5.89 -3.09 -10.33
N THR A 61 -4.65 -3.21 -10.86
CA THR A 61 -3.99 -4.51 -11.03
C THR A 61 -2.69 -4.58 -10.24
N LEU A 62 -2.39 -5.76 -9.70
CA LEU A 62 -1.16 -5.98 -8.94
C LEU A 62 0.10 -5.75 -9.78
N ARG A 63 0.02 -6.00 -11.08
CA ARG A 63 1.15 -5.79 -12.01
C ARG A 63 1.48 -4.30 -12.13
N GLU A 64 0.49 -3.46 -12.36
CA GLU A 64 0.69 -2.00 -12.43
C GLU A 64 1.15 -1.46 -11.08
N PHE A 65 0.62 -1.98 -9.97
CA PHE A 65 1.10 -1.65 -8.64
C PHE A 65 2.56 -2.04 -8.42
N ASP A 66 2.99 -3.18 -8.96
CA ASP A 66 4.39 -3.63 -8.89
C ASP A 66 5.37 -2.75 -9.68
N GLU A 67 4.86 -1.98 -10.65
CA GLU A 67 5.62 -1.04 -11.48
C GLU A 67 5.76 0.34 -10.81
N LEU A 68 5.02 0.61 -9.73
CA LEU A 68 5.13 1.87 -8.99
C LEU A 68 6.41 1.90 -8.14
N ASP A 69 7.06 3.07 -8.14
CA ASP A 69 8.19 3.40 -7.26
C ASP A 69 7.89 4.69 -6.49
N GLY A 70 6.82 4.63 -5.69
CA GLY A 70 6.26 5.79 -5.00
C GLY A 70 5.50 6.75 -5.94
N TRP A 71 5.40 8.01 -5.51
CA TRP A 71 4.62 9.04 -6.19
C TRP A 71 5.22 9.39 -7.55
N SER A 72 4.44 9.18 -8.63
CA SER A 72 4.94 9.32 -10.01
C SER A 72 4.16 10.30 -10.88
N TYR A 73 2.91 10.60 -10.54
CA TYR A 73 2.03 11.49 -11.30
C TYR A 73 1.52 12.66 -10.46
N ILE A 74 1.41 12.47 -9.15
CA ILE A 74 0.91 13.46 -8.19
C ILE A 74 2.04 13.85 -7.25
N ALA A 75 2.24 15.15 -7.04
CA ALA A 75 3.13 15.63 -5.99
C ALA A 75 2.39 15.57 -4.64
N PRO A 76 2.85 14.76 -3.67
CA PRO A 76 2.25 14.74 -2.34
C PRO A 76 2.55 16.04 -1.60
N GLY A 77 1.64 16.42 -0.70
CA GLY A 77 1.87 17.49 0.26
C GLY A 77 2.91 17.10 1.33
N PRO A 78 3.15 17.98 2.32
CA PRO A 78 4.08 17.70 3.42
C PRO A 78 3.64 16.51 4.29
N ASP A 79 2.33 16.25 4.33
CA ASP A 79 1.74 15.08 4.97
C ASP A 79 1.08 14.19 3.89
N GLU A 80 1.61 12.98 3.75
CA GLU A 80 1.12 12.00 2.76
C GLU A 80 -0.27 11.46 3.12
N ASP A 81 -0.59 11.32 4.40
CA ASP A 81 -1.90 10.82 4.85
C ASP A 81 -3.01 11.85 4.60
N ASP A 82 -2.72 13.13 4.79
CA ASP A 82 -3.63 14.21 4.40
C ASP A 82 -3.82 14.25 2.87
N THR A 83 -2.73 14.09 2.12
CA THR A 83 -2.77 13.98 0.64
C THR A 83 -3.69 12.84 0.20
N LEU A 84 -3.52 11.65 0.77
CA LEU A 84 -4.33 10.47 0.48
C LEU A 84 -5.79 10.64 0.92
N SER A 85 -6.04 11.31 2.04
CA SER A 85 -7.39 11.66 2.50
C SER A 85 -8.10 12.59 1.52
N SER A 86 -7.38 13.59 1.01
CA SER A 86 -7.85 14.48 -0.06
C SER A 86 -8.13 13.70 -1.35
N VAL A 87 -7.31 12.71 -1.72
CA VAL A 87 -7.58 11.81 -2.86
C VAL A 87 -8.86 11.01 -2.66
N VAL A 88 -9.07 10.42 -1.48
CA VAL A 88 -10.30 9.66 -1.15
C VAL A 88 -11.54 10.55 -1.28
N ASN A 89 -11.50 11.76 -0.73
CA ASN A 89 -12.59 12.73 -0.80
C ASN A 89 -12.88 13.14 -2.25
N LEU A 90 -11.83 13.41 -3.03
CA LEU A 90 -11.94 13.77 -4.45
C LEU A 90 -12.54 12.63 -5.27
N ALA A 91 -12.06 11.41 -5.09
CA ALA A 91 -12.54 10.21 -5.76
C ALA A 91 -14.06 10.05 -5.59
N ARG A 92 -14.55 10.23 -4.36
CA ARG A 92 -16.00 10.22 -4.07
C ARG A 92 -16.75 11.37 -4.74
N GLU A 93 -16.17 12.58 -4.76
CA GLU A 93 -16.79 13.76 -5.37
C GLU A 93 -16.97 13.64 -6.89
N VAL A 94 -16.01 13.01 -7.56
CA VAL A 94 -16.01 12.84 -9.03
C VAL A 94 -16.58 11.50 -9.49
N GLY A 95 -16.88 10.58 -8.56
CA GLY A 95 -17.38 9.24 -8.87
C GLY A 95 -16.31 8.31 -9.42
N LEU A 96 -15.04 8.46 -9.02
CA LEU A 96 -13.93 7.60 -9.43
C LEU A 96 -13.69 6.54 -8.34
N TYR A 97 -14.55 5.53 -8.28
CA TYR A 97 -14.56 4.54 -7.19
C TYR A 97 -13.42 3.51 -7.29
N SER A 98 -12.93 3.23 -8.50
CA SER A 98 -11.89 2.21 -8.74
C SER A 98 -10.57 2.45 -8.02
N ILE A 99 -10.25 3.70 -7.66
CA ILE A 99 -9.02 4.03 -6.94
C ILE A 99 -9.13 3.90 -5.41
N LEU A 100 -10.36 3.82 -4.89
CA LEU A 100 -10.61 3.90 -3.44
C LEU A 100 -9.93 2.77 -2.64
N PRO A 101 -10.00 1.48 -3.02
CA PRO A 101 -9.40 0.41 -2.22
C PRO A 101 -7.91 0.62 -1.94
N LEU A 102 -7.17 1.03 -2.96
CA LEU A 102 -5.73 1.28 -2.83
C LEU A 102 -5.44 2.58 -2.10
N ALA A 103 -6.21 3.64 -2.34
CA ALA A 103 -6.09 4.89 -1.60
C ALA A 103 -6.31 4.68 -0.09
N PHE A 104 -7.36 3.95 0.30
CA PHE A 104 -7.61 3.60 1.72
C PHE A 104 -6.49 2.75 2.33
N HIS A 105 -5.94 1.80 1.57
CA HIS A 105 -4.81 0.98 2.00
C HIS A 105 -3.53 1.79 2.22
N ALA A 106 -3.28 2.80 1.38
CA ALA A 106 -2.06 3.59 1.42
C ALA A 106 -1.99 4.50 2.65
N ILE A 107 -3.14 4.92 3.20
CA ILE A 107 -3.20 5.73 4.41
C ILE A 107 -2.66 4.88 5.58
N GLY A 108 -1.79 5.47 6.41
CA GLY A 108 -1.09 4.76 7.48
C GLY A 108 -2.00 4.04 8.49
N SER A 109 -1.42 3.27 9.41
CA SER A 109 -2.18 2.77 10.56
C SER A 109 -2.43 3.90 11.57
N PRO A 110 -3.54 3.88 12.34
CA PRO A 110 -3.74 4.83 13.44
C PRO A 110 -2.58 4.70 14.46
N GLY A 111 -1.77 5.75 14.58
CA GLY A 111 -0.63 5.81 15.51
C GLY A 111 0.71 6.21 14.87
N GLU A 112 0.87 6.07 13.56
CA GLU A 112 2.08 6.51 12.83
C GLU A 112 2.00 7.98 12.37
N THR A 113 0.79 8.46 12.14
CA THR A 113 0.49 9.80 11.62
C THR A 113 -0.59 10.43 12.48
N GLY A 114 -0.60 11.76 12.55
CA GLY A 114 -1.70 12.51 13.13
C GLY A 114 -3.03 12.04 12.52
N CYS A 115 -4.12 12.19 13.26
CA CYS A 115 -5.46 11.84 12.79
C CYS A 115 -5.63 12.34 11.35
N ALA A 116 -5.97 11.47 10.39
CA ALA A 116 -6.33 11.88 9.04
C ALA A 116 -7.60 12.75 9.14
N THR A 117 -7.40 14.03 9.43
CA THR A 117 -8.44 14.92 9.94
C THR A 117 -9.49 15.26 8.88
N GLU A 118 -9.16 15.00 7.61
CA GLU A 118 -10.03 15.28 6.47
C GLU A 118 -10.99 14.16 6.09
N LEU A 119 -10.83 12.93 6.61
CA LEU A 119 -11.76 11.85 6.32
C LEU A 119 -13.07 12.01 7.10
N SER A 120 -14.20 11.70 6.46
CA SER A 120 -15.48 11.62 7.13
C SER A 120 -15.48 10.51 8.20
N PRO A 121 -16.30 10.59 9.27
CA PRO A 121 -16.34 9.54 10.30
C PRO A 121 -16.61 8.13 9.75
N SER A 122 -17.43 8.00 8.71
CA SER A 122 -17.70 6.71 8.07
C SER A 122 -16.49 6.17 7.30
N ASP A 123 -15.65 7.04 6.76
CA ASP A 123 -14.41 6.66 6.09
C ASP A 123 -13.27 6.38 7.05
N GLN A 124 -13.22 7.07 8.18
CA GLN A 124 -12.33 6.69 9.29
C GLN A 124 -12.66 5.28 9.79
N ILE A 125 -13.94 4.96 10.02
CA ILE A 125 -14.37 3.61 10.41
C ILE A 125 -13.99 2.59 9.32
N ARG A 126 -14.26 2.90 8.05
CA ARG A 126 -13.92 2.01 6.92
C ARG A 126 -12.43 1.71 6.84
N ARG A 127 -11.57 2.73 6.99
CA ARG A 127 -10.12 2.58 7.08
C ARG A 127 -9.79 1.59 8.20
N LEU A 128 -10.21 1.90 9.43
CA LEU A 128 -9.92 1.07 10.61
C LEU A 128 -10.37 -0.39 10.43
N GLU A 129 -11.61 -0.61 9.98
CA GLU A 129 -12.11 -1.95 9.70
C GLU A 129 -11.30 -2.67 8.64
N GLY A 130 -10.90 -1.98 7.57
CA GLY A 130 -10.08 -2.57 6.51
C GLY A 130 -8.71 -3.03 7.03
N HIS A 131 -8.00 -2.19 7.78
CA HIS A 131 -6.72 -2.57 8.37
C HIS A 131 -6.87 -3.71 9.39
N LEU A 132 -7.92 -3.71 10.21
CA LEU A 132 -8.19 -4.82 11.13
C LEU A 132 -8.48 -6.14 10.39
N ARG A 133 -9.32 -6.12 9.36
CA ARG A 133 -9.64 -7.33 8.56
C ARG A 133 -8.41 -7.90 7.87
N VAL A 134 -7.45 -7.07 7.47
CA VAL A 134 -6.19 -7.57 6.92
C VAL A 134 -5.43 -8.41 7.95
N LEU A 135 -5.37 -7.97 9.21
CA LEU A 135 -4.71 -8.70 10.29
C LEU A 135 -5.43 -10.01 10.62
N GLU A 136 -6.75 -10.06 10.46
CA GLU A 136 -7.58 -11.22 10.78
C GLU A 136 -7.66 -12.26 9.65
N LEU A 137 -7.33 -11.90 8.41
CA LEU A 137 -7.51 -12.76 7.26
C LEU A 137 -6.57 -14.00 7.37
N PRO A 138 -7.12 -15.22 7.53
CA PRO A 138 -6.30 -16.42 7.65
C PRO A 138 -5.50 -16.69 6.38
N GLU A 139 -6.05 -16.29 5.23
CA GLU A 139 -5.53 -16.45 3.88
C GLU A 139 -4.65 -15.29 3.40
N SER A 140 -4.52 -14.21 4.17
CA SER A 140 -3.77 -13.00 3.78
C SER A 140 -2.42 -12.87 4.46
N THR A 141 -2.02 -13.84 5.28
CA THR A 141 -0.67 -13.81 5.83
C THR A 141 0.27 -13.99 4.64
N THR A 142 0.63 -12.91 3.95
CA THR A 142 1.68 -12.92 2.94
C THR A 142 2.97 -13.49 3.54
N MET A 143 3.09 -13.32 4.86
CA MET A 143 4.08 -13.92 5.74
C MET A 143 3.81 -15.40 6.12
N ARG A 144 2.90 -16.12 5.47
CA ARG A 144 2.56 -17.53 5.76
C ARG A 144 3.77 -18.45 5.63
N TRP A 145 4.75 -18.07 4.81
CA TRP A 145 6.04 -18.74 4.72
C TRP A 145 6.85 -18.72 6.03
N LEU A 146 6.48 -17.91 7.03
CA LEU A 146 7.05 -17.91 8.38
C LEU A 146 6.49 -19.01 9.28
N LEU A 147 5.31 -19.55 8.93
CA LEU A 147 4.67 -20.59 9.74
C LEU A 147 5.37 -21.95 9.58
N PRO A 148 5.36 -22.80 10.62
CA PRO A 148 5.87 -24.17 10.52
C PRO A 148 5.23 -24.94 9.36
N GLY A 149 6.03 -25.71 8.61
CA GLY A 149 5.56 -26.56 7.52
C GLY A 149 5.68 -25.97 6.11
N HIS A 150 5.93 -24.67 5.97
CA HIS A 150 6.21 -24.04 4.66
C HIS A 150 7.70 -24.08 4.26
N LEU A 151 8.58 -24.17 5.25
CA LEU A 151 10.01 -24.40 5.10
C LEU A 151 10.42 -25.61 5.94
N PRO A 152 11.53 -26.29 5.61
CA PRO A 152 12.49 -25.99 4.54
C PRO A 152 12.00 -26.41 3.15
N GLY A 153 12.49 -25.75 2.09
CA GLY A 153 12.17 -26.14 0.71
C GLY A 153 12.74 -27.52 0.34
N LEU A 154 12.16 -28.18 -0.68
CA LEU A 154 12.45 -29.57 -1.09
C LEU A 154 13.94 -29.89 -1.32
N ALA A 155 14.75 -28.90 -1.68
CA ALA A 155 16.19 -29.04 -1.95
C ALA A 155 17.08 -28.32 -0.92
N CYS A 156 16.59 -28.12 0.30
CA CYS A 156 17.37 -27.51 1.38
C CYS A 156 18.47 -28.45 1.87
N LEU A 157 19.72 -28.00 1.79
CA LEU A 157 20.88 -28.77 2.27
C LEU A 157 21.06 -28.71 3.79
N ARG A 158 20.39 -27.78 4.48
CA ARG A 158 20.55 -27.53 5.92
C ARG A 158 19.17 -27.27 6.57
N PRO A 159 18.30 -28.29 6.60
CA PRO A 159 16.90 -28.14 6.99
C PRO A 159 16.74 -27.60 8.42
N GLU A 160 17.49 -28.14 9.38
CA GLU A 160 17.40 -27.71 10.78
C GLU A 160 17.85 -26.26 10.99
N GLN A 161 18.92 -25.83 10.30
CA GLN A 161 19.35 -24.42 10.35
C GLN A 161 18.31 -23.49 9.73
N CYS A 162 17.73 -23.85 8.58
CA CYS A 162 16.71 -23.03 7.95
C CYS A 162 15.41 -22.96 8.75
N LYS A 163 15.00 -24.04 9.43
CA LYS A 163 13.86 -24.03 10.36
C LYS A 163 14.13 -23.10 11.54
N ALA A 164 15.32 -23.18 12.14
CA ALA A 164 15.71 -22.28 13.23
C ALA A 164 15.74 -20.82 12.78
N THR A 165 16.29 -20.52 11.60
CA THR A 165 16.26 -19.17 11.02
C THR A 165 14.83 -18.71 10.72
N GLN A 166 13.97 -19.57 10.17
CA GLN A 166 12.56 -19.25 9.93
C GLN A 166 11.87 -18.84 11.24
N GLY A 167 12.08 -19.59 12.33
CA GLY A 167 11.53 -19.24 13.65
C GLY A 167 12.01 -17.87 14.14
N LYS A 168 13.31 -17.57 14.00
CA LYS A 168 13.86 -16.24 14.34
C LYS A 168 13.23 -15.12 13.50
N ARG A 169 13.16 -15.30 12.19
CA ARG A 169 12.52 -14.34 11.27
C ARG A 169 11.04 -14.17 11.56
N SER A 170 10.37 -15.25 11.94
CA SER A 170 8.96 -15.21 12.34
C SER A 170 8.76 -14.28 13.53
N ALA A 171 9.59 -14.40 14.58
CA ALA A 171 9.52 -13.52 15.74
C ALA A 171 9.85 -12.06 15.36
N GLU A 172 10.93 -11.82 14.63
CA GLU A 172 11.38 -10.48 14.23
C GLU A 172 10.36 -9.74 13.35
N ILE A 173 9.79 -10.43 12.36
CA ILE A 173 8.82 -9.84 11.45
C ILE A 173 7.49 -9.66 12.14
N MET A 174 6.99 -10.66 12.89
CA MET A 174 5.69 -10.54 13.56
C MET A 174 5.65 -9.41 14.58
N LEU A 175 6.76 -9.11 15.27
CA LEU A 175 6.83 -7.95 16.18
C LEU A 175 6.63 -6.60 15.46
N LYS A 176 6.94 -6.52 14.17
CA LYS A 176 6.83 -5.29 13.36
C LYS A 176 5.56 -5.22 12.51
N ILE A 177 4.77 -6.29 12.44
CA ILE A 177 3.53 -6.31 11.65
C ILE A 177 2.46 -5.37 12.24
N PHE A 178 2.52 -5.11 13.56
CA PHE A 178 1.56 -4.24 14.23
C PHE A 178 1.74 -2.75 13.93
N ASP A 179 2.92 -2.31 13.52
CA ASP A 179 3.17 -0.90 13.19
C ASP A 179 2.53 -0.55 11.84
N ARG A 180 2.88 -1.33 10.80
CA ARG A 180 2.29 -1.22 9.47
C ARG A 180 2.19 -2.60 8.83
N PRO A 181 0.97 -3.14 8.64
CA PRO A 181 0.84 -4.43 7.97
C PRO A 181 1.32 -4.28 6.52
N SER A 182 2.56 -4.70 6.25
CA SER A 182 3.26 -4.65 4.95
C SER A 182 2.84 -5.83 4.05
N PHE A 183 1.54 -5.99 3.80
CA PHE A 183 1.02 -7.16 3.07
C PHE A 183 1.03 -6.99 1.54
N LEU A 184 1.07 -5.75 1.04
CA LEU A 184 1.21 -5.49 -0.39
C LEU A 184 2.63 -5.07 -0.81
N ASP A 185 3.58 -4.99 0.12
CA ASP A 185 4.97 -4.63 -0.20
C ASP A 185 5.63 -5.62 -1.18
N HIS A 186 6.68 -5.16 -1.86
CA HIS A 186 7.60 -6.07 -2.55
C HIS A 186 8.39 -6.89 -1.53
N TRP A 187 8.90 -8.05 -1.98
CA TRP A 187 9.76 -8.89 -1.15
C TRP A 187 11.00 -8.12 -0.68
N LYS A 188 11.15 -7.94 0.64
CA LYS A 188 12.33 -7.32 1.24
C LYS A 188 13.44 -8.36 1.40
N ALA A 189 14.65 -8.05 0.94
CA ALA A 189 15.79 -8.97 1.01
C ALA A 189 16.07 -9.46 2.46
N ALA A 190 15.90 -8.55 3.44
CA ALA A 190 16.07 -8.83 4.86
C ALA A 190 15.17 -9.96 5.38
N TRP A 191 13.98 -10.18 4.79
CA TRP A 191 13.11 -11.28 5.20
C TRP A 191 13.74 -12.66 4.97
N GLY A 192 14.51 -12.81 3.90
CA GLY A 192 15.17 -14.07 3.55
C GLY A 192 16.56 -14.25 4.16
N GLU A 193 17.07 -13.27 4.90
CA GLU A 193 18.45 -13.28 5.37
C GLU A 193 18.69 -14.43 6.35
N GLY A 194 19.79 -15.17 6.14
CA GLY A 194 20.15 -16.37 6.91
C GLY A 194 19.49 -17.66 6.42
N LEU A 195 18.53 -17.60 5.50
CA LEU A 195 17.99 -18.78 4.82
C LEU A 195 18.88 -19.18 3.65
N CYS A 196 18.91 -20.48 3.32
CA CYS A 196 19.55 -20.93 2.08
C CYS A 196 18.75 -20.48 0.84
N LYS A 197 19.41 -20.45 -0.33
CA LYS A 197 18.81 -20.01 -1.60
C LYS A 197 17.50 -20.75 -1.94
N GLN A 198 17.44 -22.05 -1.68
CA GLN A 198 16.26 -22.87 -1.93
C GLN A 198 15.09 -22.49 -1.01
N CYS A 199 15.35 -22.22 0.27
CA CYS A 199 14.34 -21.75 1.20
C CYS A 199 13.87 -20.32 0.90
N VAL A 200 14.77 -19.43 0.49
CA VAL A 200 14.38 -18.08 0.02
C VAL A 200 13.48 -18.17 -1.20
N THR A 201 13.79 -19.07 -2.14
CA THR A 201 12.97 -19.28 -3.34
C THR A 201 11.59 -19.83 -2.98
N ALA A 202 11.52 -20.83 -2.10
CA ALA A 202 10.25 -21.38 -1.62
C ALA A 202 9.41 -20.30 -0.88
N ALA A 203 10.05 -19.52 0.00
CA ALA A 203 9.40 -18.44 0.72
C ALA A 203 8.85 -17.35 -0.21
N LYS A 204 9.63 -16.91 -1.21
CA LYS A 204 9.19 -15.96 -2.23
C LYS A 204 7.97 -16.46 -3.01
N ASN A 205 7.93 -17.75 -3.36
CA ASN A 205 6.81 -18.33 -4.09
C ASN A 205 5.52 -18.30 -3.25
N VAL A 206 5.61 -18.68 -1.98
CA VAL A 206 4.48 -18.57 -1.04
C VAL A 206 4.07 -17.09 -0.89
N TYR A 207 5.02 -16.20 -0.62
CA TYR A 207 4.74 -14.77 -0.44
C TYR A 207 4.00 -14.17 -1.65
N ARG A 208 4.49 -14.41 -2.86
CA ARG A 208 3.87 -13.90 -4.11
C ARG A 208 2.46 -14.45 -4.31
N ALA A 209 2.26 -15.75 -4.06
CA ALA A 209 0.95 -16.38 -4.20
C ALA A 209 -0.07 -15.81 -3.20
N GLU A 210 0.33 -15.61 -1.96
CA GLU A 210 -0.54 -15.02 -0.94
C GLU A 210 -0.78 -13.53 -1.19
N ARG A 211 0.24 -12.76 -1.61
CA ARG A 211 0.11 -11.35 -1.98
C ARG A 211 -0.89 -11.14 -3.13
N ALA A 212 -0.88 -12.01 -4.14
CA ALA A 212 -1.88 -11.98 -5.21
C ALA A 212 -3.30 -12.18 -4.67
N LYS A 213 -3.51 -13.10 -3.73
CA LYS A 213 -4.83 -13.28 -3.09
C LYS A 213 -5.24 -12.08 -2.25
N CYS A 214 -4.30 -11.45 -1.54
CA CYS A 214 -4.56 -10.22 -0.80
C CYS A 214 -5.02 -9.10 -1.73
N TRP A 215 -4.38 -8.95 -2.88
CA TRP A 215 -4.75 -7.96 -3.88
C TRP A 215 -6.19 -8.13 -4.36
N GLU A 216 -6.59 -9.35 -4.71
CA GLU A 216 -7.98 -9.64 -5.15
C GLU A 216 -9.01 -9.29 -4.06
N LYS A 217 -8.66 -9.46 -2.78
CA LYS A 217 -9.55 -9.15 -1.65
C LYS A 217 -9.48 -7.69 -1.20
N LEU A 218 -8.53 -6.89 -1.69
CA LEU A 218 -8.31 -5.52 -1.24
C LEU A 218 -9.59 -4.67 -1.23
N PRO A 219 -10.44 -4.68 -2.27
CA PRO A 219 -11.69 -3.92 -2.23
C PRO A 219 -12.63 -4.37 -1.09
N SER A 220 -12.84 -5.68 -0.96
CA SER A 220 -13.73 -6.25 0.06
C SER A 220 -13.25 -5.99 1.49
N LEU A 221 -11.92 -5.90 1.68
CA LEU A 221 -11.32 -5.54 2.97
C LEU A 221 -11.83 -4.18 3.46
N PHE A 222 -11.90 -3.19 2.56
CA PHE A 222 -12.43 -1.86 2.86
C PHE A 222 -13.94 -1.72 2.58
N GLY A 223 -14.66 -2.85 2.44
CA GLY A 223 -16.11 -2.86 2.26
C GLY A 223 -16.59 -2.33 0.90
N PHE A 224 -15.75 -2.44 -0.13
CA PHE A 224 -16.10 -2.14 -1.52
C PHE A 224 -16.47 -3.42 -2.31
N PRO A 225 -17.23 -3.27 -3.42
CA PRO A 225 -17.36 -4.32 -4.44
C PRO A 225 -16.02 -4.74 -5.05
N ASP A 226 -16.00 -5.83 -5.82
CA ASP A 226 -14.79 -6.26 -6.51
C ASP A 226 -14.27 -5.23 -7.53
N TRP A 227 -13.03 -5.45 -8.00
CA TRP A 227 -12.34 -4.55 -8.91
C TRP A 227 -13.10 -4.29 -10.22
N GLU A 228 -13.79 -5.30 -10.75
CA GLU A 228 -14.51 -5.16 -12.02
C GLU A 228 -15.78 -4.34 -11.86
N GLU A 229 -16.48 -4.50 -10.74
CA GLU A 229 -17.65 -3.68 -10.44
C GLU A 229 -17.25 -2.23 -10.14
N LEU A 230 -16.18 -2.02 -9.37
CA LEU A 230 -15.67 -0.67 -9.10
C LEU A 230 -15.29 0.09 -10.37
N LYS A 231 -14.72 -0.59 -11.37
CA LYS A 231 -14.40 0.02 -12.67
C LYS A 231 -15.65 0.44 -13.44
N LYS A 232 -16.78 -0.28 -13.30
CA LYS A 232 -18.05 0.09 -13.94
C LYS A 232 -18.69 1.29 -13.26
N MET A 233 -18.61 1.35 -11.94
CA MET A 233 -19.13 2.46 -11.15
C MET A 233 -18.43 3.80 -11.42
N ASP A 234 -17.25 3.80 -12.06
CA ASP A 234 -16.54 5.02 -12.39
C ASP A 234 -17.37 5.94 -13.30
N PHE A 235 -17.72 7.12 -12.79
CA PHE A 235 -18.50 8.18 -13.46
C PHE A 235 -19.98 7.86 -13.74
N GLU A 236 -20.55 6.85 -13.09
CA GLU A 236 -22.02 6.65 -13.01
C GLU A 236 -22.70 7.72 -12.14
#